data_AF-A0A9C7V229-F1
#
_entry.id   AF-A0A9C7V229-F1
#
_cell.length_a   1.000
_cell.length_b   1.000
_cell.length_c   1.000
_cell.angle_alpha   90.00
_cell.angle_beta   90.00
_cell.angle_gamma   90.00
#
_symmetry.space_group_name_H-M   'P 1'
#
loop_
_entity.id
_entity.type
_entity.pdbx_description
1 polymer ?
#
loop_
_entity_poly.entity_id
_entity_poly.type
_entity_poly.pdbx_seq_one_letter_code
_entity_poly.pdbx_strand_id
1 'polypeptide(L)'
;FLRKGSPNVHFLWLDGDYDIILARMQRRAGHFMPVGLLKSQFEALECPLAEEADIARIDINHDIENVTAQCQQAVLAFRQARERPSASF
;
A
#
# COMPACT_ATOMS: atom_id res chain seq x y z
N PHE A 1 13.67 8.02 -6.08
CA PHE A 1 14.12 7.75 -7.47
C PHE A 1 13.03 7.19 -8.38
N LEU A 2 12.07 6.38 -7.89
CA LEU A 2 11.00 5.81 -8.72
C LEU A 2 10.05 6.85 -9.36
N ARG A 3 9.62 7.85 -8.58
CA ARG A 3 8.70 8.92 -9.05
C ARG A 3 9.31 9.85 -10.10
N LYS A 4 10.61 10.16 -9.96
CA LYS A 4 11.32 11.09 -10.86
C LYS A 4 11.53 10.54 -12.27
N GLY A 5 11.61 9.21 -12.42
CA GLY A 5 11.83 8.56 -13.72
C GLY A 5 10.56 8.04 -14.40
N SER A 6 9.45 7.95 -13.67
CA SER A 6 8.23 7.30 -14.14
C SER A 6 6.99 8.04 -13.61
N PRO A 7 6.47 9.04 -14.34
CA PRO A 7 5.33 9.85 -13.90
C PRO A 7 4.01 9.04 -13.79
N ASN A 8 4.01 7.80 -14.29
CA ASN A 8 2.85 6.89 -14.29
C ASN A 8 2.96 5.79 -13.23
N VAL A 9 3.91 5.89 -12.29
CA VAL A 9 4.01 4.94 -11.18
C VAL A 9 3.08 5.39 -10.07
N HIS A 10 2.23 4.47 -9.62
CA HIS A 10 1.37 4.63 -8.46
C HIS A 10 1.77 3.60 -7.40
N PHE A 11 1.45 3.88 -6.15
CA PHE A 11 1.78 3.05 -5.00
C PHE A 11 0.51 2.61 -4.28
N LEU A 12 0.44 1.33 -3.93
CA LEU A 12 -0.53 0.83 -2.97
C LEU A 12 0.19 0.67 -1.64
N TRP A 13 -0.14 1.52 -0.68
CA TRP A 13 0.40 1.44 0.68
C TRP A 13 -0.47 0.49 1.50
N LEU A 14 0.05 -0.72 1.73
CA LEU A 14 -0.58 -1.73 2.57
C LEU A 14 -0.33 -1.37 4.03
N ASP A 15 -1.30 -0.69 4.63
CA ASP A 15 -1.21 -0.18 5.99
C ASP A 15 -1.95 -1.10 6.95
N GLY A 16 -1.29 -1.50 8.03
CA GLY A 16 -1.85 -2.45 8.98
C GLY A 16 -1.11 -2.46 10.30
N ASP A 17 -1.80 -2.97 11.30
CA ASP A 17 -1.34 -2.94 12.68
C ASP A 17 -0.20 -3.93 12.88
N TYR A 18 0.78 -3.54 13.71
CA TYR A 18 1.95 -4.37 14.02
C TYR A 18 1.56 -5.80 14.43
N ASP A 19 0.60 -5.93 15.35
CA ASP A 19 0.18 -7.22 15.89
C ASP A 19 -0.48 -8.12 14.83
N ILE A 20 -1.27 -7.53 13.93
CA ILE A 20 -1.90 -8.26 12.83
C ILE A 20 -0.86 -8.77 11.84
N ILE A 21 0.12 -7.93 11.49
CA ILE A 21 1.21 -8.30 10.58
C ILE A 21 2.08 -9.40 11.22
N LEU A 22 2.44 -9.25 12.49
CA LEU A 22 3.20 -10.25 13.23
C LEU A 22 2.47 -11.60 13.27
N ALA A 23 1.18 -11.60 13.61
CA ALA A 23 0.37 -12.82 13.66
C ALA A 23 0.29 -13.51 12.28
N ARG A 24 0.15 -12.75 11.19
CA ARG A 24 0.15 -13.29 9.82
C ARG A 24 1.49 -13.89 9.43
N MET A 25 2.59 -13.24 9.81
CA MET A 25 3.94 -13.73 9.55
C MET A 25 4.21 -15.05 10.29
N GLN A 26 3.81 -15.14 11.56
CA GLN A 26 4.00 -16.35 12.37
C GLN A 26 3.21 -17.57 11.85
N ARG A 27 2.08 -17.36 11.19
CA ARG A 27 1.28 -18.45 10.58
C ARG A 27 1.91 -19.05 9.32
N ARG A 28 2.90 -18.39 8.70
CA ARG A 28 3.59 -18.93 7.52
C ARG A 28 4.65 -19.94 7.95
N ALA A 29 4.38 -21.22 7.73
CA ALA A 29 5.35 -22.28 7.99
C ALA A 29 6.59 -22.12 7.08
N GLY A 30 7.78 -22.19 7.66
CA GLY A 30 9.05 -22.21 6.93
C GLY A 30 9.69 -20.85 6.62
N HIS A 31 9.13 -19.72 7.07
CA HIS A 31 9.77 -18.40 6.99
C HIS A 31 9.83 -17.76 8.38
N PHE A 32 10.91 -18.00 9.12
CA PHE A 32 11.15 -17.34 10.40
C PHE A 32 11.68 -15.92 10.12
N MET A 33 10.78 -14.95 10.03
CA MET A 33 11.18 -13.55 9.94
C MET A 33 11.42 -13.01 11.35
N PRO A 34 12.60 -12.45 11.68
CA PRO A 34 12.89 -12.00 13.03
C PRO A 34 11.94 -10.88 13.45
N VAL A 35 11.34 -10.98 14.63
CA VAL A 35 10.47 -9.94 15.22
C VAL A 35 11.17 -8.57 15.22
N GLY A 36 12.50 -8.54 15.42
CA GLY A 36 13.31 -7.33 15.36
C GLY A 36 13.32 -6.65 13.99
N LEU A 37 13.21 -7.40 12.89
CA LEU A 37 13.13 -6.81 11.54
C LEU A 37 11.80 -6.09 11.34
N LEU A 38 10.68 -6.70 11.73
CA LEU A 38 9.37 -6.05 11.65
C LEU A 38 9.36 -4.75 12.46
N LYS A 39 9.93 -4.77 13.68
CA LYS A 39 10.05 -3.55 14.50
C LYS A 39 10.84 -2.45 13.78
N SER A 40 12.00 -2.79 13.20
CA SER A 40 12.82 -1.80 12.47
C SER A 40 12.12 -1.24 11.23
N GLN A 41 11.26 -2.02 10.57
CA GLN A 41 10.47 -1.54 9.43
C GLN A 41 9.40 -0.53 9.86
N PHE A 42 8.75 -0.75 10.99
CA PHE A 42 7.80 0.21 11.56
C PHE A 42 8.50 1.48 12.04
N GLU A 43 9.66 1.37 12.68
CA GLU A 43 10.46 2.53 13.10
C GLU A 43 10.96 3.37 11.92
N ALA A 44 11.26 2.72 10.78
CA ALA A 44 11.69 3.38 9.55
C ALA A 44 10.53 3.83 8.64
N LEU A 45 9.28 3.51 8.98
CA LEU A 45 8.13 3.82 8.14
C LEU A 45 7.84 5.33 8.20
N GLU A 46 7.94 5.98 7.04
CA GLU A 46 7.45 7.34 6.83
C GLU A 46 6.06 7.26 6.19
N CYS A 47 5.03 7.64 6.94
CA CYS A 47 3.66 7.60 6.43
C CYS A 47 3.49 8.56 5.24
N PRO A 48 2.85 8.13 4.15
CA PRO A 48 2.42 8.99 3.05
C PRO A 48 1.70 10.25 3.52
N LEU A 49 2.00 11.38 2.87
CA LEU A 49 1.29 12.63 3.10
C LEU A 49 -0.01 12.69 2.29
N ALA A 50 -0.97 13.49 2.74
CA ALA A 50 -2.30 13.57 2.11
C ALA A 50 -2.25 14.12 0.67
N GLU A 51 -1.24 14.94 0.37
CA GLU A 51 -1.00 15.52 -0.95
C GLU A 51 -0.38 14.54 -1.97
N GLU A 52 0.07 13.36 -1.54
CA GLU A 52 0.67 12.35 -2.42
C GLU A 52 -0.41 11.54 -3.18
N ALA A 53 -1.04 12.19 -4.17
CA ALA A 53 -2.15 11.64 -4.94
C ALA A 53 -1.85 10.37 -5.75
N ASP A 54 -0.57 10.00 -5.90
CA ASP A 54 -0.13 8.75 -6.53
C ASP A 54 -0.04 7.57 -5.54
N ILE A 55 -0.45 7.75 -4.28
CA ILE A 55 -0.52 6.71 -3.26
C ILE A 55 -1.97 6.45 -2.87
N ALA A 56 -2.37 5.18 -2.85
CA ALA A 56 -3.62 4.73 -2.24
C ALA A 56 -3.31 3.91 -0.99
N ARG A 57 -3.88 4.33 0.14
CA ARG A 57 -3.84 3.55 1.39
C ARG A 57 -4.82 2.39 1.29
N ILE A 58 -4.36 1.20 1.64
CA ILE A 58 -5.15 -0.04 1.69
C ILE A 58 -5.06 -0.56 3.12
N ASP A 59 -6.20 -0.65 3.80
CA ASP A 59 -6.25 -1.21 5.15
C ASP A 59 -6.14 -2.73 5.07
N ILE A 60 -5.03 -3.28 5.59
CA ILE A 60 -4.80 -4.72 5.60
C ILE A 60 -5.26 -5.41 6.88
N ASN A 61 -5.93 -4.73 7.80
CA ASN A 61 -6.47 -5.32 9.03
C ASN A 61 -7.70 -6.22 8.77
N HIS A 62 -8.16 -6.30 7.51
CA HIS A 62 -9.25 -7.16 7.05
C HIS A 62 -8.75 -8.44 6.37
N ASP A 63 -9.68 -9.35 6.03
CA ASP A 63 -9.36 -10.58 5.29
C ASP A 63 -8.79 -10.29 3.88
N ILE A 64 -8.21 -11.33 3.26
CA ILE A 64 -7.54 -11.21 1.96
C ILE A 64 -8.50 -10.81 0.84
N GLU A 65 -9.77 -11.18 0.92
CA GLU A 65 -10.77 -10.85 -0.09
C GLU A 65 -11.04 -9.33 -0.07
N ASN A 66 -11.25 -8.77 1.12
CA ASN A 66 -11.47 -7.35 1.29
C ASN A 66 -10.24 -6.53 0.87
N VAL A 67 -9.04 -6.95 1.29
CA VAL A 67 -7.78 -6.29 0.89
C VAL A 67 -7.60 -6.31 -0.63
N THR A 68 -7.92 -7.43 -1.27
CA THR A 68 -7.82 -7.56 -2.73
C THR A 68 -8.84 -6.65 -3.43
N ALA A 69 -10.07 -6.58 -2.95
CA ALA A 69 -11.11 -5.70 -3.49
C ALA A 69 -10.70 -4.21 -3.37
N GLN A 70 -10.15 -3.80 -2.23
CA GLN A 70 -9.62 -2.44 -2.06
C GLN A 70 -8.49 -2.13 -3.04
N CYS A 71 -7.55 -3.06 -3.23
CA CYS A 71 -6.46 -2.90 -4.20
C CYS A 71 -7.00 -2.73 -5.64
N GLN A 72 -7.97 -3.55 -6.04
CA GLN A 72 -8.61 -3.46 -7.35
C GLN A 72 -9.29 -2.10 -7.54
N GLN A 73 -10.05 -1.65 -6.52
CA GLN A 73 -10.73 -0.37 -6.55
C GLN A 73 -9.73 0.79 -6.70
N ALA A 74 -8.62 0.76 -5.98
CA ALA A 74 -7.56 1.76 -6.08
C ALA A 74 -6.93 1.79 -7.48
N VAL A 75 -6.63 0.62 -8.06
CA VAL A 75 -6.06 0.52 -9.42
C VAL A 75 -7.04 1.07 -10.46
N LEU A 76 -8.34 0.76 -10.35
CA LEU A 76 -9.35 1.31 -11.26
C LEU A 76 -9.46 2.83 -11.13
N ALA A 77 -9.41 3.37 -9.91
CA ALA A 77 -9.44 4.80 -9.67
C ALA A 77 -8.24 5.53 -10.32
N PHE A 78 -7.02 4.98 -10.19
CA PHE A 78 -5.84 5.54 -10.86
C PHE A 78 -5.97 5.52 -12.38
N ARG A 79 -6.52 4.45 -12.95
CA ARG A 79 -6.75 4.35 -14.40
C ARG A 79 -7.77 5.40 -14.88
N GLN A 80 -8.88 5.55 -14.18
CA GLN A 80 -9.92 6.52 -14.52
C GLN A 80 -9.43 7.96 -14.40
N ALA A 81 -8.65 8.28 -13.37
CA ALA A 81 -8.06 9.61 -13.19
C ALA A 81 -7.15 10.00 -14.36
N ARG A 82 -6.46 9.01 -14.95
CA ARG A 82 -5.61 9.20 -16.13
C ARG A 82 -6.40 9.33 -17.44
N GLU A 83 -7.56 8.67 -17.53
CA GLU A 83 -8.40 8.66 -18.73
C GLU A 83 -9.34 9.88 -18.81
N ARG A 84 -9.53 10.64 -17.72
CA ARG A 84 -10.28 11.91 -17.75
C ARG A 84 -9.56 12.91 -18.66
N PRO A 85 -10.17 13.36 -19.77
CA PRO A 85 -9.62 14.46 -20.55
C PRO A 85 -9.57 15.69 -19.64
N SER A 86 -8.47 16.43 -19.67
CA SER A 86 -8.42 17.79 -19.14
C SER A 86 -9.57 18.57 -19.77
N ALA A 87 -10.60 18.88 -19.00
CA ALA A 87 -11.66 19.76 -19.47
C ALA A 87 -11.01 21.10 -19.84
N SER A 88 -10.89 21.38 -21.13
CA SER A 88 -10.51 22.69 -21.64
C SER A 88 -11.55 23.70 -21.17
N PHE A 89 -11.10 24.67 -20.38
CA PHE A 89 -11.78 25.96 -20.23
C PHE A 89 -11.32 26.89 -21.35
#